data_AF-A0A1I8A487-F1
#
_entry.id   AF-A0A1I8A487-F1
#
_cell.length_a   1.000
_cell.length_b   1.000
_cell.length_c   1.000
_cell.angle_alpha   90.00
_cell.angle_beta   90.00
_cell.angle_gamma   90.00
#
_symmetry.space_group_name_H-M   'P 1'
#
loop_
_entity.id
_entity.type
_entity.pdbx_description
1 polymer ?
#
loop_
_entity_poly.entity_id
_entity_poly.type
_entity_poly.pdbx_seq_one_letter_code
_entity_poly.pdbx_strand_id
1 'polypeptide(L)'
;MNPFWINRRSECFYHHKYLRRRMSASAEQNLIRTGDNPDITAERRKATFPVGKMSAFIHGGEEKLQRRHEILAFVESVPEFQDPIPVEFLSREERIDNNARKAVAMTDHTDAIDGSDFFGEGMYYQR
;
A
#
# COMPACT_ATOMS: atom_id res chain seq x y z
N MET A 1 54.64 0.20 -37.24
CA MET A 1 53.68 -0.87 -37.58
C MET A 1 52.74 -1.04 -36.39
N ASN A 2 51.44 -1.07 -36.66
CA ASN A 2 50.31 -0.82 -35.74
C ASN A 2 50.25 -1.69 -34.46
N PRO A 3 50.00 -1.09 -33.27
CA PRO A 3 49.42 -1.77 -32.12
C PRO A 3 47.88 -1.63 -32.17
N PHE A 4 47.18 -2.69 -32.58
CA PHE A 4 45.73 -2.66 -32.79
C PHE A 4 45.03 -3.83 -32.12
N TRP A 5 45.05 -3.92 -30.78
CA TRP A 5 44.06 -4.70 -30.04
C TRP A 5 43.75 -4.03 -28.71
N ILE A 6 42.75 -3.15 -28.78
CA ILE A 6 42.05 -2.54 -27.66
C ILE A 6 41.21 -3.62 -26.96
N ASN A 7 41.56 -3.83 -25.70
CA ASN A 7 40.68 -4.08 -24.55
C ASN A 7 39.21 -4.40 -24.88
N ARG A 8 38.82 -5.67 -24.75
CA ARG A 8 37.40 -6.07 -24.72
C ARG A 8 37.18 -7.20 -23.71
N ARG A 9 36.12 -7.01 -22.91
CA ARG A 9 35.50 -7.90 -21.91
C ARG A 9 36.01 -7.81 -20.48
N SER A 10 35.83 -6.62 -19.90
CA SER A 10 35.35 -6.49 -18.52
C SER A 10 34.02 -5.74 -18.52
N GLU A 11 33.00 -6.33 -19.16
CA GLU A 11 31.60 -5.92 -19.00
C GLU A 11 30.94 -6.92 -18.04
N CYS A 12 31.31 -6.82 -16.76
CA CYS A 12 30.44 -7.32 -15.70
C CYS A 12 29.28 -6.34 -15.60
N PHE A 13 28.23 -6.65 -16.36
CA PHE A 13 26.86 -6.18 -16.16
C PHE A 13 26.50 -6.21 -14.67
N TYR A 14 26.42 -5.06 -14.01
CA TYR A 14 25.47 -4.74 -12.95
C TYR A 14 25.50 -3.22 -12.74
N HIS A 15 25.06 -2.49 -13.76
CA HIS A 15 24.73 -1.07 -13.64
C HIS A 15 23.36 -0.86 -14.26
N HIS A 16 22.32 -1.13 -13.47
CA HIS A 16 20.98 -0.56 -13.56
C HIS A 16 20.02 -1.42 -12.73
N LYS A 17 19.83 -1.08 -11.45
CA LYS A 17 18.48 -0.95 -10.88
C LYS A 17 18.52 0.06 -9.73
N TYR A 18 18.33 1.31 -10.16
CA TYR A 18 17.58 2.34 -9.46
C TYR A 18 18.11 2.81 -8.10
N LEU A 19 18.83 3.93 -8.17
CA LEU A 19 18.46 5.16 -7.46
C LEU A 19 17.60 4.89 -6.22
N ARG A 20 18.23 4.76 -5.04
CA ARG A 20 17.63 5.27 -3.81
C ARG A 20 17.39 6.75 -4.04
N ARG A 21 16.29 7.08 -4.72
CA ARG A 21 15.60 8.34 -4.55
C ARG A 21 15.51 8.44 -3.03
N ARG A 22 16.23 9.40 -2.45
CA ARG A 22 15.82 9.97 -1.17
C ARG A 22 14.35 10.32 -1.44
N MET A 23 13.46 9.41 -1.07
CA MET A 23 12.07 9.77 -0.83
C MET A 23 12.26 10.90 0.17
N SER A 24 12.05 12.11 -0.33
CA SER A 24 11.84 13.27 0.52
C SER A 24 11.00 12.80 1.69
N ALA A 25 11.30 13.27 2.89
CA ALA A 25 10.41 13.17 4.03
C ALA A 25 9.06 13.84 3.69
N SER A 26 8.27 13.19 2.84
CA SER A 26 6.94 13.53 2.39
C SER A 26 6.09 12.40 2.97
N ALA A 27 5.33 12.60 4.01
CA ALA A 27 4.86 13.86 4.53
C ALA A 27 4.42 13.65 5.97
N GLU A 28 4.59 14.70 6.77
CA GLU A 28 3.73 14.97 7.91
C GLU A 28 2.30 15.15 7.40
N GLN A 29 1.65 14.08 6.93
CA GLN A 29 0.25 14.15 6.54
C GLN A 29 -0.55 14.15 7.83
N ASN A 30 -0.89 15.33 8.32
CA ASN A 30 -1.88 15.51 9.39
C ASN A 30 -3.30 15.07 8.96
N LEU A 31 -3.42 14.24 7.91
CA LEU A 31 -4.64 13.78 7.27
C LEU A 31 -5.56 14.94 6.84
N ILE A 32 -5.03 16.16 6.72
CA ILE A 32 -5.79 17.35 6.32
C ILE A 32 -5.83 17.38 4.79
N ARG A 33 -7.04 17.35 4.24
CA ARG A 33 -7.30 17.49 2.80
C ARG A 33 -8.10 18.77 2.52
N THR A 34 -7.95 19.29 1.31
CA THR A 34 -8.76 20.43 0.86
C THR A 34 -10.22 19.99 0.69
N GLY A 35 -11.14 20.70 1.34
CA GLY A 35 -12.57 20.35 1.35
C GLY A 35 -13.02 19.55 2.57
N ASP A 36 -12.12 19.26 3.51
CA ASP A 36 -12.49 18.66 4.79
C ASP A 36 -13.39 19.59 5.63
N ASN A 37 -14.20 18.99 6.50
CA ASN A 37 -15.00 19.74 7.48
C ASN A 37 -14.06 20.63 8.34
N PRO A 38 -14.38 21.94 8.49
CA PRO A 38 -13.55 22.87 9.26
C PRO A 38 -13.34 22.44 10.72
N ASP A 39 -14.34 21.83 11.36
CA ASP A 39 -14.24 21.40 12.76
C ASP A 39 -13.25 20.25 12.91
N ILE A 40 -13.30 19.26 12.02
CA ILE A 40 -12.35 18.15 12.00
C ILE A 40 -10.93 18.66 11.69
N THR A 41 -10.83 19.63 10.80
CA THR A 41 -9.54 20.26 10.46
C THR A 41 -8.95 21.02 11.66
N ALA A 42 -9.79 21.70 12.45
CA ALA A 42 -9.36 22.39 13.66
C ALA A 42 -8.80 21.40 14.70
N GLU A 43 -9.45 20.24 14.89
CA GLU A 43 -8.94 19.21 15.80
C GLU A 43 -7.63 18.59 15.30
N ARG A 44 -7.52 18.28 14.00
CA ARG A 44 -6.29 17.71 13.42
C ARG A 44 -5.08 18.65 13.56
N ARG A 45 -5.29 19.97 13.56
CA ARG A 45 -4.23 20.96 13.76
C ARG A 45 -3.69 21.02 15.19
N LYS A 46 -4.44 20.53 16.18
CA LYS A 46 -3.99 20.48 17.59
C LYS A 46 -3.06 19.30 17.87
N ALA A 47 -2.82 18.41 16.89
CA ALA A 47 -1.97 17.26 17.07
C ALA A 47 -0.51 17.65 17.36
N THR A 48 0.05 17.15 18.46
CA THR A 48 1.43 17.43 18.92
C THR A 48 2.45 16.41 18.40
N PHE A 49 2.01 15.37 17.70
CA PHE A 49 2.88 14.31 17.20
C PHE A 49 2.70 14.10 15.69
N PRO A 50 3.76 13.69 14.97
CA PRO A 50 3.66 13.37 13.55
C PRO A 50 2.88 12.06 13.35
N VAL A 51 1.72 12.15 12.71
CA VAL A 51 0.81 11.01 12.48
C VAL A 51 1.49 9.88 11.73
N GLY A 52 2.25 10.17 10.66
CA GLY A 52 2.94 9.14 9.88
C GLY A 52 3.90 8.28 10.72
N LYS A 53 4.67 8.89 11.63
CA LYS A 53 5.56 8.13 12.53
C LYS A 53 4.77 7.29 13.53
N MET A 54 3.63 7.79 14.01
CA MET A 54 2.74 7.01 14.87
C MET A 54 2.15 5.82 14.12
N SER A 55 1.69 6.02 12.88
CA SER A 55 1.18 4.94 12.03
C SER A 55 2.24 3.88 11.73
N ALA A 56 3.48 4.30 11.43
CA ALA A 56 4.60 3.38 11.23
C ALA A 56 4.92 2.60 12.51
N PHE A 57 4.85 3.26 13.68
CA PHE A 57 5.01 2.59 14.97
C PHE A 57 3.92 1.54 15.23
N ILE A 58 2.65 1.85 14.96
CA ILE A 58 1.51 0.93 15.13
C ILE A 58 1.62 -0.28 14.20
N HIS A 59 1.99 -0.08 12.94
CA HIS A 59 2.03 -1.13 11.93
C HIS A 59 3.37 -1.86 11.83
N GLY A 60 4.29 -1.63 12.77
CA GLY A 60 5.56 -2.37 12.85
C GLY A 60 6.60 -1.98 11.82
N GLY A 61 6.53 -0.76 11.26
CA GLY A 61 7.53 -0.18 10.37
C GLY A 61 6.97 0.64 9.21
N GLU A 62 7.81 1.48 8.64
CA GLU A 62 7.47 2.33 7.48
C GLU A 62 7.20 1.50 6.22
N GLU A 63 7.91 0.38 6.04
CA GLU A 63 7.74 -0.52 4.89
C GLU A 63 6.35 -1.15 4.84
N LYS A 64 5.88 -1.67 5.98
CA LYS A 64 4.53 -2.23 6.12
C LYS A 64 3.44 -1.17 5.92
N LEU A 65 3.68 0.05 6.40
CA LEU A 65 2.77 1.17 6.19
C LEU A 65 2.68 1.56 4.72
N GLN A 66 3.82 1.68 4.05
CA GLN A 66 3.90 1.98 2.61
C GLN A 66 3.19 0.91 1.79
N ARG A 67 3.41 -0.38 2.10
CA ARG A 67 2.73 -1.49 1.42
C ARG A 67 1.20 -1.43 1.61
N ARG A 68 0.72 -1.09 2.81
CA ARG A 68 -0.71 -0.89 3.06
C ARG A 68 -1.30 0.24 2.22
N HIS A 69 -0.58 1.35 2.04
CA HIS A 69 -1.02 2.43 1.17
C HIS A 69 -1.08 2.01 -0.30
N GLU A 70 -0.14 1.20 -0.77
CA GLU A 70 -0.15 0.64 -2.13
C GLU A 70 -1.33 -0.32 -2.34
N ILE A 71 -1.61 -1.20 -1.38
CA ILE A 71 -2.76 -2.11 -1.43
C ILE A 71 -4.06 -1.30 -1.42
N LEU A 72 -4.17 -0.27 -0.58
CA LEU A 72 -5.36 0.59 -0.53
C LEU A 72 -5.58 1.30 -1.87
N ALA A 73 -4.53 1.88 -2.47
CA ALA A 73 -4.63 2.52 -3.78
C ALA A 73 -5.05 1.53 -4.88
N PHE A 74 -4.57 0.29 -4.81
CA PHE A 74 -5.01 -0.77 -5.71
C PHE A 74 -6.49 -1.12 -5.51
N VAL A 75 -6.93 -1.33 -4.27
CA VAL A 75 -8.34 -1.65 -3.94
C VAL A 75 -9.28 -0.52 -4.36
N GLU A 76 -8.89 0.74 -4.19
CA GLU A 76 -9.65 1.90 -4.66
C GLU A 76 -9.73 1.98 -6.19
N SER A 77 -8.72 1.48 -6.91
CA SER A 77 -8.69 1.50 -8.37
C SER A 77 -9.57 0.42 -9.04
N VAL A 78 -9.86 -0.67 -8.33
CA VAL A 78 -10.60 -1.83 -8.86
C VAL A 78 -12.08 -1.72 -8.46
N PRO A 79 -13.00 -1.47 -9.42
CA PRO A 79 -14.41 -1.25 -9.12
C PRO A 79 -15.10 -2.49 -8.52
N GLU A 80 -14.58 -3.68 -8.79
CA GLU A 80 -15.10 -4.95 -8.28
C GLU A 80 -15.00 -5.05 -6.75
N PHE A 81 -14.08 -4.33 -6.10
CA PHE A 81 -14.00 -4.30 -4.64
C PHE A 81 -14.94 -3.28 -4.00
N GLN A 82 -15.50 -2.37 -4.79
CA GLN A 82 -16.41 -1.34 -4.30
C GLN A 82 -17.82 -1.91 -4.12
N ASP A 83 -18.52 -1.41 -3.10
CA ASP A 83 -19.90 -1.75 -2.84
C ASP A 83 -20.83 -0.91 -3.72
N PRO A 84 -21.82 -1.52 -4.41
CA PRO A 84 -22.74 -0.78 -5.27
C PRO A 84 -23.68 0.13 -4.46
N ILE A 85 -24.06 -0.32 -3.27
CA ILE A 85 -24.80 0.43 -2.27
C ILE A 85 -24.23 0.12 -0.88
N PRO A 86 -24.37 1.03 0.10
CA PRO A 86 -23.92 0.77 1.46
C PRO A 86 -24.51 -0.54 2.01
N VAL A 87 -23.68 -1.29 2.73
CA VAL A 87 -23.99 -2.67 3.18
C VAL A 87 -25.21 -2.71 4.10
N GLU A 88 -25.54 -1.60 4.75
CA GLU A 88 -26.70 -1.43 5.62
C GLU A 88 -28.03 -1.53 4.86
N PHE A 89 -28.03 -1.25 3.55
CA PHE A 89 -29.22 -1.36 2.71
C PHE A 89 -29.37 -2.71 2.02
N LEU A 90 -28.38 -3.59 2.15
CA LEU A 90 -28.41 -4.93 1.56
C LEU A 90 -29.15 -5.91 2.47
N SER A 91 -30.04 -6.70 1.89
CA SER A 91 -30.59 -7.89 2.53
C SER A 91 -29.50 -8.93 2.78
N ARG A 92 -29.81 -9.95 3.61
CA ARG A 92 -28.85 -11.01 3.93
C ARG A 92 -28.36 -11.75 2.67
N GLU A 93 -29.25 -12.01 1.71
CA GLU A 93 -28.91 -12.72 0.47
C GLU A 93 -27.98 -11.86 -0.39
N GLU A 94 -28.34 -10.60 -0.61
CA GLU A 94 -27.51 -9.66 -1.39
C GLU A 94 -26.13 -9.44 -0.75
N ARG A 95 -26.02 -9.49 0.58
CA ARG A 95 -24.72 -9.45 1.28
C ARG A 95 -23.87 -10.68 0.98
N ILE A 96 -24.48 -11.87 0.93
CA ILE A 96 -23.76 -13.10 0.61
C ILE A 96 -23.24 -13.03 -0.83
N ASP A 97 -24.09 -12.63 -1.78
CA ASP A 97 -23.72 -12.51 -3.19
C ASP A 97 -22.63 -11.45 -3.41
N ASN A 98 -22.75 -10.29 -2.77
CA ASN A 98 -21.76 -9.24 -2.84
C ASN A 98 -20.40 -9.69 -2.24
N ASN A 99 -20.41 -10.42 -1.13
CA ASN A 99 -19.20 -10.98 -0.54
C ASN A 99 -18.57 -12.06 -1.44
N ALA A 100 -19.38 -12.92 -2.06
CA ALA A 100 -18.90 -13.93 -3.00
C ALA A 100 -18.24 -13.28 -4.23
N ARG A 101 -18.87 -12.24 -4.79
CA ARG A 101 -18.31 -11.44 -5.88
C ARG A 101 -16.93 -10.86 -5.52
N LYS A 102 -16.81 -10.26 -4.33
CA LYS A 102 -15.52 -9.72 -3.84
C LYS A 102 -14.49 -10.83 -3.63
N ALA A 103 -14.88 -12.00 -3.12
CA ALA A 103 -13.97 -13.13 -2.91
C ALA A 103 -13.40 -13.69 -4.21
N VAL A 104 -14.22 -13.78 -5.25
CA VAL A 104 -13.77 -14.17 -6.60
C VAL A 104 -12.80 -13.12 -7.15
N ALA A 105 -13.15 -11.84 -7.08
CA ALA A 105 -12.27 -10.75 -7.53
C ALA A 105 -10.92 -10.73 -6.77
N MET A 106 -10.91 -11.02 -5.46
CA MET A 106 -9.66 -11.13 -4.69
C MET A 106 -8.78 -12.26 -5.23
N THR A 107 -9.39 -13.40 -5.58
CA THR A 107 -8.67 -14.55 -6.14
C THR A 107 -8.08 -14.22 -7.51
N ASP A 108 -8.84 -13.53 -8.36
CA ASP A 108 -8.40 -13.10 -9.69
C ASP A 108 -7.26 -12.06 -9.64
N HIS A 109 -7.21 -11.26 -8.58
CA HIS A 109 -6.20 -10.23 -8.35
C HIS A 109 -5.08 -10.64 -7.37
N THR A 110 -4.93 -11.94 -7.10
CA THR A 110 -3.94 -12.46 -6.14
C THR A 110 -2.50 -12.04 -6.48
N ASP A 111 -2.16 -11.87 -7.75
CA ASP A 111 -0.79 -11.47 -8.16
C ASP A 111 -0.38 -10.07 -7.65
N ALA A 112 -1.36 -9.18 -7.39
CA ALA A 112 -1.12 -7.84 -6.85
C ALA A 112 -0.99 -7.85 -5.31
N ILE A 113 -1.58 -8.85 -4.65
CA ILE A 113 -1.67 -9.01 -3.20
C ILE A 113 -0.72 -10.14 -2.79
N ASP A 114 0.50 -9.77 -2.38
CA ASP A 114 1.50 -10.74 -1.94
C ASP A 114 0.96 -11.58 -0.76
N GLY A 115 0.68 -12.86 -1.01
CA GLY A 115 0.16 -13.79 -0.01
C GLY A 115 1.11 -14.00 1.17
N SER A 116 2.40 -13.64 1.05
CA SER A 116 3.34 -13.72 2.16
C SER A 116 3.02 -12.75 3.30
N ASP A 117 2.30 -11.65 3.02
CA ASP A 117 1.76 -10.73 4.04
C ASP A 117 0.69 -11.42 4.92
N PHE A 118 0.01 -12.44 4.39
CA PHE A 118 -1.05 -13.18 5.10
C PHE A 118 -0.47 -14.19 6.11
N PHE A 119 0.67 -14.81 5.78
CA PHE A 119 1.28 -15.87 6.59
C PHE A 119 2.30 -15.38 7.62
N GLY A 120 2.71 -14.11 7.56
CA GLY A 120 3.75 -13.55 8.44
C GLY A 120 3.34 -13.24 9.88
N GLU A 121 2.06 -12.94 10.15
CA GLU A 121 1.61 -12.49 11.49
C GLU A 121 0.54 -13.39 12.14
N GLY A 122 -0.20 -14.19 11.36
CA GLY A 122 -1.36 -14.96 11.84
C GLY A 122 -1.06 -16.22 12.65
N MET A 123 0.18 -16.75 12.58
CA MET A 123 0.52 -18.06 13.16
C MET A 123 1.07 -18.00 14.59
N TYR A 124 1.34 -16.81 15.15
CA TYR A 124 1.99 -16.70 16.46
C TYR A 124 1.04 -16.78 17.67
N TYR A 125 -0.28 -16.80 17.44
CA TYR A 125 -1.28 -16.70 18.51
C TYR A 125 -2.35 -17.80 18.49
N GLN A 126 -2.05 -18.96 17.90
CA GLN A 126 -2.83 -20.17 18.16
C GLN A 126 -2.13 -20.95 19.29
N ARG A 127 -2.55 -20.68 20.53
CA ARG A 127 -2.32 -21.57 21.67
C ARG A 127 -3.65 -22.15 22.12
#